data_AF-A0A9E0QN49-F1
#
_entry.id   AF-A0A9E0QN49-F1
#
_cell.length_a   1.000
_cell.length_b   1.000
_cell.length_c   1.000
_cell.angle_alpha   90.00
_cell.angle_beta   90.00
_cell.angle_gamma   90.00
#
_symmetry.space_group_name_H-M   'P 1'
#
loop_
_entity.id
_entity.type
_entity.pdbx_description
1 polymer ?
#
loop_
_entity_poly.entity_id
_entity_poly.type
_entity_poly.pdbx_seq_one_letter_code
_entity_poly.pdbx_strand_id
1 'polypeptide(L)'
;MLNNVIKLTLISALSITLVLPIISYAVEIKTTIQHTQLVEEKQSESNKYLTAKQTYNIVTAQPKEVLFIDVRTPSEIEFVGWTPLVDAVIPYMSNDFDEWDEQSQRYTKVINGDFPIVFEELLTEKGFNK
;
A
#
# COMPACT_ATOMS: atom_id res chain seq x y z
N MET A 1 12.73 4.31 -53.71
CA MET A 1 13.16 3.01 -53.17
C MET A 1 14.22 3.28 -52.12
N LEU A 2 13.94 3.04 -50.83
CA LEU A 2 14.85 3.35 -49.75
C LEU A 2 16.07 2.40 -49.79
N ASN A 3 17.29 2.94 -49.71
CA ASN A 3 18.55 2.19 -49.76
C ASN A 3 18.59 1.11 -48.66
N ASN A 4 19.10 -0.08 -48.98
CA ASN A 4 19.20 -1.21 -48.04
C ASN A 4 19.99 -0.85 -46.77
N VAL A 5 20.97 0.07 -46.86
CA VAL A 5 21.71 0.57 -45.69
C VAL A 5 20.81 1.38 -44.75
N ILE A 6 19.89 2.17 -45.29
CA ILE A 6 18.94 2.99 -44.52
C ILE A 6 17.85 2.10 -43.90
N LYS A 7 17.42 1.05 -44.60
CA LYS A 7 16.50 0.05 -44.02
C LYS A 7 17.17 -0.71 -42.87
N LEU A 8 18.44 -1.09 -43.02
CA LEU A 8 19.17 -1.84 -42.00
C LEU A 8 19.41 -1.01 -40.72
N THR A 9 19.70 0.29 -40.86
CA THR A 9 19.82 1.21 -39.72
C THR A 9 18.48 1.56 -39.08
N LEU A 10 17.38 1.69 -39.85
CA LEU A 10 16.05 1.83 -39.27
C LEU A 10 15.59 0.58 -38.50
N ILE A 11 15.88 -0.62 -39.03
CA ILE A 11 15.55 -1.89 -38.37
C ILE A 11 16.38 -2.07 -37.09
N SER A 12 17.67 -1.72 -37.10
CA SER A 12 18.50 -1.79 -35.88
C SER A 12 18.06 -0.75 -34.82
N ALA A 13 17.68 0.46 -35.23
CA ALA A 13 17.18 1.49 -34.31
C ALA A 13 15.81 1.11 -33.71
N LEU A 14 14.93 0.47 -34.48
CA LEU A 14 13.64 -0.03 -34.01
C LEU A 14 13.77 -1.28 -33.11
N SER A 15 14.83 -2.06 -33.30
CA SER A 15 15.13 -3.23 -32.44
C SER A 15 15.74 -2.81 -31.09
N ILE A 16 16.45 -1.69 -31.03
CA ILE A 16 17.06 -1.17 -29.79
C ILE A 16 16.03 -0.48 -28.88
N THR A 17 14.95 0.09 -29.43
CA THR A 17 13.87 0.69 -28.63
C THR A 17 12.89 -0.32 -28.05
N LEU A 18 12.85 -1.56 -28.55
CA LEU A 18 11.94 -2.61 -28.06
C LEU A 18 12.48 -3.39 -26.83
N VAL A 19 13.73 -3.14 -26.43
CA VAL A 19 14.42 -3.89 -25.37
C VAL A 19 14.80 -2.98 -24.19
N LEU A 20 14.01 -1.94 -23.89
CA LEU A 20 14.10 -1.32 -22.56
C LEU A 20 13.41 -2.28 -21.59
N PRO A 21 14.14 -3.05 -20.76
CA PRO A 21 13.49 -3.79 -19.70
C PRO A 21 12.81 -2.73 -18.81
N ILE A 22 11.54 -2.95 -18.48
CA ILE A 22 10.87 -2.22 -17.43
C ILE A 22 11.60 -2.64 -16.15
N ILE A 23 12.63 -1.89 -15.77
CA ILE A 23 13.39 -2.18 -14.55
C ILE A 23 12.45 -1.82 -13.40
N SER A 24 11.84 -2.84 -12.80
CA SER A 24 11.08 -2.71 -11.57
C SER A 24 12.07 -2.44 -10.44
N TYR A 25 12.28 -1.17 -10.11
CA TYR A 25 13.05 -0.80 -8.93
C TYR A 25 12.16 -1.01 -7.70
N ALA A 26 12.52 -1.95 -6.83
CA ALA A 26 11.93 -2.01 -5.51
C ALA A 26 12.45 -0.80 -4.71
N VAL A 27 11.56 0.09 -4.30
CA VAL A 27 11.90 1.17 -3.38
C VAL A 27 12.27 0.55 -2.03
N GLU A 28 13.55 0.67 -1.65
CA GLU A 28 13.99 0.24 -0.33
C GLU A 28 13.51 1.26 0.72
N ILE A 29 12.48 0.88 1.48
CA ILE A 29 11.97 1.68 2.60
C ILE A 29 12.85 1.42 3.83
N LYS A 30 13.66 2.41 4.23
CA LYS A 30 14.44 2.34 5.47
C LYS A 30 13.56 2.63 6.70
N THR A 31 13.29 1.59 7.49
CA THR A 31 12.71 1.71 8.83
C THR A 31 13.77 2.11 9.86
N THR A 32 13.36 2.91 10.85
CA THR A 32 14.18 3.24 12.04
C THR A 32 13.71 2.52 13.29
N ILE A 33 12.59 1.80 13.21
CA ILE A 33 11.97 1.09 14.33
C ILE A 33 12.25 -0.41 14.16
N GLN A 34 12.87 -1.00 15.18
CA GLN A 34 13.16 -2.43 15.27
C GLN A 34 12.08 -3.13 16.10
N HIS A 35 11.72 -4.39 15.76
CA HIS A 35 10.71 -5.13 16.54
C HIS A 35 11.07 -5.25 18.04
N THR A 36 12.37 -5.30 18.40
CA THR A 36 12.84 -5.37 19.78
C THR A 36 12.45 -4.15 20.63
N GLN A 37 12.09 -3.05 19.98
CA GLN A 37 11.59 -1.84 20.64
C GLN A 37 10.08 -1.90 20.91
N LEU A 38 9.38 -2.92 20.39
CA LEU A 38 7.96 -3.15 20.56
C LEU A 38 7.72 -4.31 21.52
N VAL A 39 6.64 -4.22 22.29
CA VAL A 39 6.14 -5.36 23.06
C VAL A 39 5.76 -6.50 22.12
N GLU A 40 5.94 -7.75 22.56
CA GLU A 40 5.75 -8.96 21.75
C GLU A 40 4.41 -8.99 21.02
N GLU A 41 3.31 -8.65 21.71
CA GLU A 41 1.96 -8.58 21.14
C GLU A 41 1.81 -7.61 19.94
N LYS A 42 2.68 -6.60 19.84
CA LYS A 42 2.66 -5.60 18.76
C LYS A 42 3.67 -5.87 17.65
N GLN A 43 4.34 -7.01 17.69
CA GLN A 43 5.28 -7.40 16.65
C GLN A 43 4.53 -8.10 15.51
N SER A 44 4.71 -7.62 14.28
CA SER A 44 4.21 -8.26 13.07
C SER A 44 5.26 -9.18 12.46
N GLU A 45 4.80 -10.23 11.78
CA GLU A 45 5.67 -11.19 11.06
C GLU A 45 6.54 -10.50 9.99
N SER A 46 6.02 -9.44 9.37
CA SER A 46 6.75 -8.70 8.33
C SER A 46 7.92 -7.86 8.89
N ASN A 47 7.91 -7.54 10.19
CA ASN A 47 8.91 -6.72 10.86
C ASN A 47 9.19 -5.38 10.13
N LYS A 48 8.15 -4.80 9.51
CA LYS A 48 8.19 -3.51 8.80
C LYS A 48 7.37 -2.48 9.57
N TYR A 49 8.05 -1.54 10.22
CA TYR A 49 7.42 -0.49 11.01
C TYR A 49 7.86 0.89 10.51
N LEU A 50 7.01 1.89 10.62
CA LEU A 50 7.34 3.25 10.22
C LEU A 50 6.81 4.23 11.26
N THR A 51 7.57 5.29 11.49
CA THR A 51 7.05 6.47 12.19
C THR A 51 6.11 7.27 11.28
N ALA A 52 5.27 8.12 11.85
CA ALA A 52 4.43 9.04 11.08
C ALA A 52 5.25 9.94 10.13
N LYS A 53 6.42 10.41 10.58
CA LYS A 53 7.34 11.24 9.76
C LYS A 53 7.91 10.47 8.58
N GLN A 54 8.31 9.22 8.76
CA GLN A 54 8.79 8.38 7.66
C GLN A 54 7.68 8.10 6.67
N THR A 55 6.49 7.72 7.16
CA THR A 55 5.31 7.47 6.32
C THR A 55 5.00 8.70 5.46
N TYR A 56 4.92 9.89 6.08
CA TYR A 56 4.72 11.15 5.37
C TYR A 56 5.76 11.38 4.27
N ASN A 57 7.06 11.21 4.58
CA ASN A 57 8.13 11.39 3.60
C ASN A 57 8.01 10.41 2.42
N ILE A 58 7.64 9.16 2.68
CA ILE A 58 7.50 8.12 1.65
C ILE A 58 6.32 8.42 0.73
N VAL A 59 5.13 8.63 1.30
CA VAL A 59 3.89 8.81 0.53
C VAL A 59 3.89 10.11 -0.26
N THR A 60 4.59 11.16 0.22
CA THR A 60 4.71 12.43 -0.51
C THR A 60 5.80 12.41 -1.57
N ALA A 61 6.90 11.68 -1.36
CA ALA A 61 7.97 11.59 -2.35
C ALA A 61 7.60 10.69 -3.54
N GLN A 62 6.87 9.59 -3.29
CA GLN A 62 6.59 8.56 -4.30
C GLN A 62 5.11 8.14 -4.29
N PRO A 63 4.17 9.08 -4.49
CA PRO A 63 2.73 8.81 -4.34
C PRO A 63 2.17 7.79 -5.34
N LYS A 64 2.87 7.52 -6.44
CA LYS A 64 2.45 6.51 -7.45
C LYS A 64 2.97 5.11 -7.15
N GLU A 65 3.96 4.98 -6.28
CA GLU A 65 4.66 3.71 -5.99
C GLU A 65 4.25 3.14 -4.62
N VAL A 66 3.29 3.80 -3.97
CA VAL A 66 2.77 3.42 -2.65
C VAL A 66 1.25 3.39 -2.73
N LEU A 67 0.66 2.33 -2.18
CA LEU A 67 -0.76 2.25 -1.85
C LEU A 67 -0.86 2.45 -0.33
N PHE A 68 -1.38 3.60 0.09
CA PHE A 68 -1.48 3.99 1.50
C PHE A 68 -2.92 3.89 1.99
N ILE A 69 -3.19 2.88 2.82
CA ILE A 69 -4.55 2.55 3.29
C ILE A 69 -4.66 2.78 4.78
N ASP A 70 -5.73 3.44 5.21
CA ASP A 70 -6.16 3.49 6.60
C ASP A 70 -7.12 2.34 6.89
N VAL A 71 -6.84 1.53 7.92
CA VAL A 71 -7.64 0.33 8.24
C VAL A 71 -8.59 0.53 9.42
N ARG A 72 -8.69 1.77 9.91
CA ARG A 72 -9.53 2.15 11.06
C ARG A 72 -11.01 2.12 10.74
N THR A 73 -11.82 2.04 11.78
CA THR A 73 -13.28 2.12 11.71
C THR A 73 -13.76 3.52 11.28
N PRO A 74 -14.96 3.64 10.67
CA PRO A 74 -15.52 4.96 10.33
C PRO A 74 -15.65 5.90 11.53
N SER A 75 -15.99 5.37 12.71
CA SER A 75 -16.08 6.17 13.94
C SER A 75 -14.73 6.77 14.35
N GLU A 76 -13.62 6.03 14.23
CA GLU A 76 -12.29 6.59 14.47
C GLU A 76 -11.95 7.71 13.48
N ILE A 77 -12.33 7.55 12.21
CA ILE A 77 -12.14 8.59 11.18
C ILE A 77 -12.93 9.86 11.50
N GLU A 78 -14.19 9.71 11.93
CA GLU A 78 -15.07 10.82 12.28
C GLU A 78 -14.57 11.58 13.52
N PHE A 79 -14.22 10.86 14.60
CA PHE A 79 -13.96 11.48 15.90
C PHE A 79 -12.48 11.82 16.14
N VAL A 80 -11.54 11.07 15.56
CA VAL A 80 -10.08 11.33 15.70
C VAL A 80 -9.55 12.12 14.51
N GLY A 81 -10.19 11.98 13.35
CA GLY A 81 -9.73 12.54 12.09
C GLY A 81 -8.81 11.59 11.32
N TRP A 82 -8.43 12.04 10.12
CA TRP A 82 -7.63 11.28 9.16
C TRP A 82 -6.80 12.22 8.28
N THR A 83 -5.83 11.67 7.57
CA THR A 83 -5.01 12.43 6.62
C THR A 83 -5.55 12.23 5.21
N PRO A 84 -5.77 13.31 4.43
CA PRO A 84 -6.20 13.19 3.04
C PRO A 84 -5.12 12.61 2.11
N LEU A 85 -3.95 12.23 2.64
CA LEU A 85 -2.89 11.56 1.90
C LEU A 85 -3.13 10.05 1.71
N VAL A 86 -4.08 9.45 2.44
CA VAL A 86 -4.44 8.03 2.22
C VAL A 86 -5.16 7.90 0.88
N ASP A 87 -4.88 6.82 0.16
CA ASP A 87 -5.59 6.48 -1.07
C ASP A 87 -7.01 5.99 -0.76
N ALA A 88 -7.19 5.30 0.38
CA ALA A 88 -8.49 4.83 0.84
C ALA A 88 -8.52 4.59 2.36
N VAL A 89 -9.75 4.60 2.90
CA VAL A 89 -10.06 4.04 4.22
C VAL A 89 -10.83 2.75 4.00
N ILE A 90 -10.26 1.61 4.42
CA ILE A 90 -10.92 0.30 4.36
C ILE A 90 -10.85 -0.34 5.75
N PRO A 91 -11.92 -0.28 6.54
CA PRO A 91 -11.93 -0.88 7.87
C PRO A 91 -11.61 -2.37 7.79
N TYR A 92 -10.62 -2.84 8.55
CA TYR A 92 -10.33 -4.28 8.65
C TYR A 92 -11.37 -5.00 9.52
N MET A 93 -11.85 -4.32 10.55
CA MET A 93 -12.92 -4.76 11.45
C MET A 93 -13.86 -3.60 11.73
N SER A 94 -15.10 -3.91 12.08
CA SER A 94 -16.08 -2.97 12.65
C SER A 94 -16.53 -3.45 14.03
N ASN A 95 -17.12 -2.55 14.82
CA ASN A 95 -17.78 -2.94 16.06
C ASN A 95 -19.17 -3.51 15.74
N ASP A 96 -19.54 -4.59 16.42
CA ASP A 96 -20.91 -5.06 16.49
C ASP A 96 -21.59 -4.42 17.70
N PHE A 97 -22.51 -3.50 17.44
CA PHE A 97 -23.20 -2.76 18.50
C PHE A 97 -24.34 -3.55 19.14
N ASP A 98 -24.68 -4.72 18.60
CA ASP A 98 -25.69 -5.62 19.17
C ASP A 98 -25.09 -6.57 20.22
N GLU A 99 -23.76 -6.73 20.26
CA GLU A 99 -23.06 -7.63 21.16
C GLU A 99 -21.99 -6.93 22.02
N TRP A 100 -22.16 -7.01 23.35
CA TRP A 100 -21.23 -6.46 24.33
C TRP A 100 -20.40 -7.57 24.99
N ASP A 101 -19.08 -7.43 24.98
CA ASP A 101 -18.15 -8.31 25.69
C ASP A 101 -17.87 -7.76 27.10
N GLU A 102 -18.46 -8.39 28.11
CA GLU A 102 -18.27 -8.03 29.52
C GLU A 102 -16.84 -8.24 30.03
N GLN A 103 -16.07 -9.15 29.45
CA GLN A 103 -14.69 -9.38 29.89
C GLN A 103 -13.78 -8.26 29.38
N SER A 104 -13.91 -7.89 28.10
CA SER A 104 -13.08 -6.83 27.51
C SER A 104 -13.67 -5.43 27.62
N GLN A 105 -14.88 -5.29 28.18
CA GLN A 105 -15.60 -4.04 28.42
C GLN A 105 -15.71 -3.18 27.15
N ARG A 106 -16.07 -3.83 26.04
CA ARG A 106 -16.25 -3.21 24.73
C ARG A 106 -17.22 -4.03 23.87
N TYR A 107 -17.74 -3.41 22.82
CA TYR A 107 -18.45 -4.12 21.76
C TYR A 107 -17.55 -5.15 21.08
N THR A 108 -18.15 -6.27 20.65
CA THR A 108 -17.41 -7.28 19.89
C THR A 108 -17.02 -6.73 18.52
N LYS A 109 -16.08 -7.39 17.86
CA LYS A 109 -15.55 -6.97 16.55
C LYS A 109 -15.91 -7.99 15.49
N VAL A 110 -16.40 -7.49 14.36
CA VAL A 110 -16.72 -8.27 13.17
C VAL A 110 -15.69 -7.97 12.10
N ILE A 111 -15.17 -9.03 11.46
CA ILE A 111 -14.23 -8.91 10.35
C ILE A 111 -14.97 -8.37 9.12
N ASN A 112 -14.38 -7.39 8.46
CA ASN A 112 -14.87 -6.92 7.17
C ASN A 112 -14.47 -7.94 6.07
N GLY A 113 -15.44 -8.76 5.64
CA GLY A 113 -15.23 -9.76 4.60
C GLY A 113 -14.90 -9.18 3.23
N ASP A 114 -15.26 -7.92 2.98
CA ASP A 114 -14.99 -7.23 1.72
C ASP A 114 -13.58 -6.62 1.66
N PHE A 115 -12.86 -6.55 2.78
CA PHE A 115 -11.51 -6.00 2.85
C PHE A 115 -10.57 -6.54 1.75
N PRO A 116 -10.40 -7.87 1.56
CA PRO A 116 -9.51 -8.38 0.51
C PRO A 116 -9.99 -8.04 -0.90
N ILE A 117 -11.30 -7.89 -1.12
CA ILE A 117 -11.86 -7.57 -2.43
C ILE A 117 -11.48 -6.13 -2.80
N VAL A 118 -11.80 -5.18 -1.94
CA VAL A 118 -11.52 -3.76 -2.15
C VAL A 118 -10.00 -3.50 -2.19
N PHE A 119 -9.22 -4.22 -1.39
CA PHE A 119 -7.76 -4.12 -1.42
C PHE A 119 -7.18 -4.51 -2.79
N GLU A 120 -7.64 -5.61 -3.39
CA GLU A 120 -7.18 -6.07 -4.72
C GLU A 120 -7.65 -5.12 -5.84
N GLU A 121 -8.84 -4.52 -5.70
CA GLU A 121 -9.32 -3.46 -6.60
C GLU A 121 -8.39 -2.25 -6.58
N LEU A 122 -8.03 -1.74 -5.39
CA LEU A 122 -7.10 -0.61 -5.24
C LEU A 122 -5.69 -0.91 -5.75
N LEU A 123 -5.19 -2.13 -5.53
CA LEU A 123 -3.91 -2.56 -6.10
C LEU A 123 -3.95 -2.47 -7.63
N THR A 124 -5.02 -2.97 -8.24
CA THR A 124 -5.22 -2.95 -9.69
C THR A 124 -5.34 -1.51 -10.21
N GLU A 125 -6.07 -0.64 -9.53
CA GLU A 125 -6.22 0.78 -9.88
C GLU A 125 -4.88 1.54 -9.82
N LYS A 126 -4.02 1.22 -8.85
CA LYS A 126 -2.64 1.74 -8.77
C LYS A 126 -1.70 1.15 -9.83
N GLY A 127 -2.13 0.11 -10.54
CA GLY A 127 -1.30 -0.61 -11.50
C GLY A 127 -0.28 -1.55 -10.85
N PHE A 128 -0.53 -1.95 -9.60
CA PHE A 128 0.27 -2.96 -8.91
C PHE A 128 -0.24 -4.37 -9.23
N ASN A 129 0.67 -5.34 -9.10
CA ASN A 129 0.36 -6.75 -9.16
C ASN A 129 0.89 -7.42 -7.88
N LYS A 130 0.37 -8.62 -7.60
CA LYS A 130 0.66 -9.40 -6.41
C LYS A 130 1.88 -10.29 -6.58
#